data_AF-A0A7W1SGJ3-F1
#
_entry.id   AF-A0A7W1SGJ3-F1
#
_cell.length_a   1.000
_cell.length_b   1.000
_cell.length_c   1.000
_cell.angle_alpha   90.00
_cell.angle_beta   90.00
_cell.angle_gamma   90.00
#
_symmetry.space_group_name_H-M   'P 1'
#
loop_
_entity.id
_entity.type
_entity.pdbx_description
1 polymer ?
#
loop_
_entity_poly.entity_id
_entity_poly.type
_entity_poly.pdbx_seq_one_letter_code
_entity_poly.pdbx_strand_id
1 'polypeptide(L)'
;HPSGQVMAQHGFARAVDVMSACALAAAIHASSAELGRTLDGRAFRELHHAGLERGIYLTDAETPRGRFLLLAVFDGATSLGIVRLYAEEFESALAAAAPAVPVEHEPALATNFERDLNRNLAALFGRA
;
A
#
# COMPACT_ATOMS: atom_id res chain seq x y z
N HIS A 1 -0.50 1.25 -0.89
CA HIS A 1 0.56 2.28 -1.08
C HIS A 1 0.61 3.18 0.17
N PRO A 2 1.76 3.80 0.51
CA PRO A 2 1.87 4.68 1.67
C PRO A 2 0.87 5.85 1.73
N SER A 3 0.22 6.19 0.61
CA SER A 3 -0.88 7.18 0.57
C SER A 3 -2.24 6.65 1.02
N GLY A 4 -2.37 5.35 1.31
CA GLY A 4 -3.65 4.70 1.59
C GLY A 4 -4.37 4.14 0.36
N GLN A 5 -3.87 4.39 -0.85
CA GLN A 5 -4.43 3.82 -2.07
C GLN A 5 -4.25 2.29 -2.11
N VAL A 6 -5.34 1.59 -2.43
CA VAL A 6 -5.37 0.14 -2.68
C VAL A 6 -4.70 -0.15 -4.02
N MET A 7 -3.74 -1.07 -4.02
CA MET A 7 -3.01 -1.50 -5.22
C MET A 7 -3.43 -2.88 -5.68
N ALA A 8 -3.63 -3.79 -4.73
CA ALA A 8 -4.13 -5.14 -4.97
C ALA A 8 -4.82 -5.63 -3.69
N GLN A 9 -5.67 -6.65 -3.86
CA GLN A 9 -6.36 -7.34 -2.78
C GLN A 9 -6.42 -8.83 -3.12
N HIS A 10 -6.24 -9.67 -2.11
CA HIS A 10 -6.47 -11.11 -2.20
C HIS A 10 -7.16 -11.62 -0.93
N GLY A 11 -8.01 -12.65 -1.05
CA GLY A 11 -8.76 -13.24 0.07
C GLY A 11 -10.17 -12.67 0.28
N PHE A 12 -10.70 -12.82 1.50
CA PHE A 12 -12.11 -12.62 1.82
C PHE A 12 -12.58 -11.16 1.65
N ALA A 13 -13.23 -10.89 0.52
CA ALA A 13 -13.71 -9.57 0.09
C ALA A 13 -15.08 -9.14 0.68
N ARG A 14 -15.79 -10.01 1.41
CA ARG A 14 -17.23 -9.79 1.68
C ARG A 14 -17.56 -9.03 2.98
N ALA A 15 -16.58 -8.71 3.82
CA ALA A 15 -16.83 -8.14 5.15
C ALA A 15 -16.02 -6.89 5.50
N VAL A 16 -15.18 -6.39 4.59
CA VAL A 16 -14.26 -5.28 4.87
C VAL A 16 -14.36 -4.23 3.77
N ASP A 17 -14.57 -2.97 4.15
CA ASP A 17 -14.28 -1.83 3.29
C ASP A 17 -12.76 -1.70 3.14
N VAL A 18 -12.25 -2.27 2.05
CA VAL A 18 -10.81 -2.36 1.79
C VAL A 18 -10.18 -1.00 1.55
N MET A 19 -10.94 -0.04 1.00
CA MET A 19 -10.44 1.33 0.81
C MET A 19 -10.20 1.98 2.17
N SER A 20 -11.19 1.92 3.07
CA SER A 20 -11.06 2.45 4.43
C SER A 20 -9.95 1.72 5.21
N ALA A 21 -9.86 0.39 5.08
CA ALA A 21 -8.82 -0.38 5.74
C ALA A 21 -7.41 0.03 5.29
N CYS A 22 -7.18 0.22 3.99
CA CYS A 22 -5.89 0.65 3.47
C CYS A 22 -5.54 2.09 3.84
N ALA A 23 -6.52 3.00 3.87
CA ALA A 23 -6.32 4.37 4.34
C ALA A 23 -5.90 4.41 5.82
N LEU A 24 -6.60 3.65 6.68
CA LEU A 24 -6.27 3.53 8.10
C LEU A 24 -4.91 2.85 8.32
N ALA A 25 -4.62 1.77 7.59
CA ALA A 25 -3.33 1.09 7.66
C ALA A 25 -2.17 2.02 7.30
N ALA A 26 -2.31 2.84 6.24
CA ALA A 26 -1.30 3.82 5.87
C ALA A 26 -1.10 4.88 6.97
N ALA A 27 -2.17 5.36 7.60
CA ALA A 27 -2.09 6.31 8.72
C ALA A 27 -1.43 5.70 9.97
N ILE A 28 -1.80 4.47 10.34
CA ILE A 28 -1.19 3.72 11.46
C ILE A 28 0.31 3.54 11.19
N HIS A 29 0.67 3.10 9.99
CA HIS A 29 2.05 2.89 9.62
C HIS A 29 2.85 4.21 9.65
N ALA A 30 2.33 5.30 9.09
CA ALA A 30 3.01 6.60 9.08
C ALA A 30 3.22 7.19 10.48
N SER A 31 2.18 7.15 11.32
CA SER A 31 2.26 7.65 12.71
C SER A 31 3.19 6.79 13.57
N SER A 32 3.15 5.46 13.38
CA SER A 32 4.03 4.53 14.08
C SER A 32 5.49 4.65 13.63
N ALA A 33 5.74 4.97 12.35
CA ALA A 33 7.08 5.31 11.87
C ALA A 33 7.65 6.54 12.61
N GLU A 34 6.83 7.56 12.85
CA GLU A 34 7.25 8.75 13.62
C GLU A 34 7.48 8.43 15.10
N LEU A 35 6.63 7.60 15.70
CA LEU A 35 6.85 7.11 17.06
C LEU A 35 8.18 6.36 17.18
N GLY A 36 8.51 5.47 16.24
CA GLY A 36 9.80 4.79 16.22
C GLY A 36 10.97 5.78 16.13
N ARG A 37 10.88 6.80 15.27
CA ARG A 37 11.92 7.84 15.17
C ARG A 37 12.10 8.58 16.50
N THR A 38 11.01 8.86 17.19
CA THR A 38 11.03 9.55 18.48
C THR A 38 11.65 8.69 19.58
N LEU A 39 11.34 7.39 19.61
CA LEU A 39 11.77 6.47 20.66
C LEU A 39 13.18 5.93 20.44
N ASP A 40 13.48 5.51 19.21
CA ASP A 40 14.67 4.71 18.86
C ASP A 40 15.55 5.37 17.79
N GLY A 41 15.21 6.58 17.34
CA GLY A 41 15.91 7.27 16.23
C GLY A 41 15.67 6.64 14.86
N ARG A 42 14.79 5.63 14.75
CA ARG A 42 14.49 4.91 13.50
C ARG A 42 13.02 4.53 13.40
N ALA A 43 12.46 4.58 12.21
CA ALA A 43 11.06 4.21 11.99
C ALA A 43 10.81 2.72 12.28
N PHE A 44 9.67 2.41 12.89
CA PHE A 44 9.14 1.05 12.86
C PHE A 44 8.79 0.67 11.43
N ARG A 45 9.21 -0.52 11.01
CA ARG A 45 8.95 -1.08 9.67
C ARG A 45 7.89 -2.17 9.66
N GLU A 46 7.66 -2.76 10.83
CA GLU A 46 6.71 -3.84 11.02
C GLU A 46 5.84 -3.56 12.23
N LEU A 47 4.53 -3.75 12.09
CA LEU A 47 3.57 -3.56 13.16
C LEU A 47 2.62 -4.73 13.20
N HIS A 48 2.31 -5.19 14.40
CA HIS A 48 1.29 -6.20 14.64
C HIS A 48 0.30 -5.68 15.67
N HIS A 49 -0.99 -5.73 15.34
CA HIS A 49 -2.05 -5.49 16.31
C HIS A 49 -2.78 -6.81 16.56
N ALA A 50 -2.72 -7.28 17.81
CA ALA A 50 -3.44 -8.46 18.25
C ALA A 50 -4.88 -8.07 18.63
N GLY A 51 -5.86 -8.54 17.88
CA GLY A 51 -7.27 -8.54 18.30
C GLY A 51 -7.67 -9.88 18.92
N LEU A 52 -8.92 -9.96 19.41
CA LEU A 52 -9.44 -11.17 20.05
C LEU A 52 -9.63 -12.32 19.05
N GLU A 53 -10.21 -12.03 17.90
CA GLU A 53 -10.49 -13.04 16.85
C GLU A 53 -9.55 -12.93 15.66
N ARG A 54 -9.02 -11.72 15.41
CA ARG A 54 -8.18 -11.41 14.24
C ARG A 54 -7.00 -10.56 14.63
N GLY A 55 -5.85 -10.86 14.04
CA GLY A 55 -4.68 -9.99 14.04
C GLY A 55 -4.56 -9.23 12.72
N ILE A 56 -3.89 -8.08 12.78
CA ILE A 56 -3.37 -7.42 11.58
C ILE A 56 -1.86 -7.29 11.66
N TYR A 57 -1.20 -7.49 10.53
CA TYR A 57 0.22 -7.28 10.35
C TYR A 57 0.45 -6.28 9.21
N LEU A 58 1.27 -5.27 9.48
CA LEU A 58 1.67 -4.23 8.54
C LEU A 58 3.17 -4.29 8.35
N THR A 59 3.62 -4.29 7.10
CA THR A 59 5.05 -4.21 6.75
C THR A 59 5.25 -3.40 5.47
N ASP A 60 6.48 -2.93 5.28
CA ASP A 60 6.95 -2.33 4.05
C ASP A 60 7.20 -3.39 3.00
N ALA A 61 6.90 -3.09 1.74
CA ALA A 61 7.33 -3.90 0.61
C ALA A 61 8.03 -3.00 -0.41
N GLU A 62 9.36 -3.07 -0.46
CA GLU A 62 10.16 -2.25 -1.36
C GLU A 62 10.24 -2.89 -2.75
N THR A 63 10.08 -2.07 -3.79
CA THR A 63 10.24 -2.50 -5.19
C THR A 63 11.06 -1.46 -5.95
N PRO A 64 11.60 -1.78 -7.14
CA PRO A 64 12.20 -0.79 -8.03
C PRO A 64 11.27 0.39 -8.38
N ARG A 65 9.96 0.22 -8.27
CA ARG A 65 8.95 1.27 -8.53
C ARG A 65 8.59 2.09 -7.31
N GLY A 66 9.23 1.83 -6.17
CA GLY A 66 8.98 2.50 -4.90
C GLY A 66 8.38 1.58 -3.85
N ARG A 67 8.04 2.19 -2.71
CA ARG A 67 7.58 1.52 -1.49
C ARG A 67 6.08 1.25 -1.53
N PHE A 68 5.72 0.05 -1.14
CA PHE A 68 4.35 -0.38 -0.87
C PHE A 68 4.19 -0.75 0.60
N LEU A 69 2.93 -0.91 1.02
CA LEU A 69 2.59 -1.42 2.34
C LEU A 69 1.77 -2.69 2.15
N LEU A 70 2.15 -3.75 2.84
CA LEU A 70 1.36 -4.97 2.96
C LEU A 70 0.49 -4.87 4.22
N LEU A 71 -0.81 -5.10 4.07
CA LEU A 71 -1.75 -5.30 5.17
C LEU A 71 -2.22 -6.75 5.12
N ALA A 72 -1.78 -7.56 6.06
CA ALA A 72 -2.27 -8.92 6.26
C ALA A 72 -3.27 -8.96 7.41
N VAL A 73 -4.39 -9.63 7.20
CA VAL A 73 -5.42 -9.90 8.22
C VAL A 73 -5.53 -11.41 8.37
N PHE A 74 -5.43 -11.91 9.59
CA PHE A 74 -5.44 -13.34 9.87
C PHE A 74 -6.19 -13.64 11.16
N ASP A 75 -6.67 -14.87 11.32
CA ASP A 75 -7.38 -15.33 12.51
C ASP A 75 -6.47 -16.20 13.40
N GLY A 76 -7.04 -16.73 14.50
CA GLY A 76 -6.34 -17.58 15.44
C GLY A 76 -5.83 -18.92 14.88
N ALA A 77 -6.20 -19.31 13.65
CA ALA A 77 -5.64 -20.50 13.01
C ALA A 77 -4.24 -20.25 12.45
N THR A 78 -3.83 -18.98 12.30
CA THR A 78 -2.50 -18.60 11.79
C THR A 78 -1.70 -17.88 12.86
N SER A 79 -0.44 -18.27 13.04
CA SER A 79 0.46 -17.58 13.97
C SER A 79 1.13 -16.37 13.30
N LEU A 80 1.48 -15.35 14.10
CA LEU A 80 2.23 -14.19 13.61
C LEU A 80 3.56 -14.58 12.95
N GLY A 81 4.23 -15.64 13.43
CA GLY A 81 5.48 -16.12 12.84
C GLY A 81 5.30 -16.60 11.39
N ILE A 82 4.21 -17.33 11.13
CA ILE A 82 3.88 -17.77 9.77
C ILE A 82 3.53 -16.57 8.87
N VAL A 83 2.81 -15.58 9.41
CA VAL A 83 2.50 -14.35 8.66
C VAL A 83 3.76 -13.60 8.26
N ARG A 84 4.73 -13.47 9.17
CA ARG A 84 6.02 -12.81 8.87
C ARG A 84 6.81 -13.58 7.80
N LEU A 85 6.91 -14.90 7.94
CA LEU A 85 7.60 -15.74 6.97
C LEU A 85 7.06 -15.54 5.55
N TYR A 86 5.73 -15.62 5.38
CA TYR A 86 5.12 -15.42 4.07
C TYR A 86 5.13 -13.97 3.60
N ALA A 87 5.17 -12.99 4.52
CA ALA A 87 5.34 -11.59 4.16
C ALA A 87 6.74 -11.34 3.55
N GLU A 88 7.79 -11.88 4.16
CA GLU A 88 9.16 -11.81 3.62
C GLU A 88 9.26 -12.48 2.24
N GLU A 89 8.65 -13.66 2.07
CA GLU A 89 8.58 -14.34 0.77
C GLU A 89 7.80 -13.50 -0.27
N PHE A 90 6.69 -12.88 0.15
CA PHE A 90 5.89 -12.01 -0.71
C PHE A 90 6.66 -10.76 -1.13
N GLU A 91 7.37 -10.10 -0.22
CA GLU A 91 8.19 -8.92 -0.51
C GLU A 91 9.25 -9.25 -1.57
N SER A 92 9.95 -10.37 -1.41
CA SER A 92 10.94 -10.86 -2.37
C SER A 92 10.32 -11.14 -3.74
N ALA A 93 9.19 -11.85 -3.76
CA ALA A 93 8.47 -12.16 -5.00
C ALA A 93 7.93 -10.90 -5.69
N LEU A 94 7.43 -9.93 -4.92
CA LEU A 94 6.92 -8.66 -5.44
C LEU A 94 8.05 -7.83 -6.05
N ALA A 95 9.20 -7.74 -5.38
CA ALA A 95 10.36 -7.04 -5.92
C ALA A 95 10.86 -7.70 -7.22
N ALA A 96 10.88 -9.04 -7.29
CA ALA A 96 11.28 -9.77 -8.49
C ALA A 96 10.28 -9.64 -9.65
N ALA A 97 8.98 -9.56 -9.33
CA ALA A 97 7.92 -9.41 -10.34
C ALA A 97 7.73 -7.95 -10.79
N ALA A 98 8.31 -6.98 -10.08
CA ALA A 98 8.15 -5.57 -10.40
C ALA A 98 8.68 -5.25 -11.80
N PRO A 99 7.91 -4.56 -12.65
CA PRO A 99 8.39 -4.14 -13.97
C PRO A 99 9.64 -3.27 -13.85
N ALA A 100 10.54 -3.38 -14.83
CA ALA A 100 11.69 -2.51 -14.94
C ALA A 100 11.26 -1.03 -14.87
N VAL A 101 12.06 -0.21 -14.20
CA VAL A 101 11.84 1.24 -14.12
C VAL A 101 11.95 1.78 -15.56
N PRO A 102 10.88 2.37 -16.13
CA PRO A 102 10.97 3.01 -17.43
C PRO A 102 12.03 4.10 -17.34
N VAL A 103 12.92 4.17 -18.32
CA VAL A 103 13.85 5.30 -18.47
C VAL A 103 12.98 6.56 -18.47
N GLU A 104 13.36 7.57 -17.67
CA GLU A 104 12.63 8.85 -17.65
C GLU A 104 12.53 9.36 -19.09
N HIS A 105 11.32 9.28 -19.65
CA HIS A 105 11.02 10.00 -20.87
C HIS A 105 10.87 11.46 -20.46
N GLU A 106 11.60 12.34 -21.13
CA GLU A 106 11.40 13.78 -21.07
C GLU A 106 9.89 14.04 -21.04
N PRO A 107 9.35 14.75 -20.04
CA PRO A 107 7.92 14.94 -19.92
C PRO A 107 7.46 15.55 -21.23
N ALA A 108 6.79 14.73 -22.05
CA ALA A 108 6.19 15.20 -23.27
C ALA A 108 5.16 16.21 -22.80
N LEU A 109 5.53 17.49 -22.79
CA LEU A 109 4.64 18.63 -22.66
C LEU A 109 3.71 18.49 -23.86
N ALA A 110 2.68 17.67 -23.68
CA ALA A 110 1.75 17.37 -24.74
C ALA A 110 1.16 18.72 -25.12
N THR A 111 1.42 19.14 -26.34
CA THR A 111 0.98 20.44 -26.89
C THR A 111 -0.54 20.62 -26.78
N ASN A 112 -1.26 19.53 -26.43
CA ASN A 112 -2.70 19.46 -26.21
C ASN A 112 -3.12 19.00 -24.80
N PHE A 113 -2.23 18.93 -23.81
CA PHE A 113 -2.55 18.41 -22.46
C PHE A 113 -3.79 19.07 -21.86
N GLU A 114 -3.87 20.40 -21.92
CA GLU A 114 -4.99 21.16 -21.39
C GLU A 114 -6.31 20.87 -22.13
N ARG A 115 -6.25 20.67 -23.45
CA ARG A 115 -7.42 20.33 -24.26
C ARG A 115 -7.91 18.90 -23.95
N ASP A 116 -6.99 17.95 -23.85
CA ASP A 116 -7.31 16.56 -23.53
C ASP A 116 -7.82 16.43 -22.08
N LEU A 117 -7.24 17.19 -21.14
CA LEU A 117 -7.71 17.28 -19.76
C LEU A 117 -9.14 17.83 -19.69
N ASN A 118 -9.41 18.98 -20.32
CA ASN A 118 -10.73 19.59 -20.33
C ASN A 118 -11.78 18.70 -21.01
N ARG A 119 -11.44 18.03 -22.11
CA ARG A 119 -12.33 17.06 -22.76
C ARG A 119 -12.68 15.90 -21.82
N ASN A 120 -11.69 15.34 -21.14
CA ASN A 120 -11.90 14.22 -20.21
C ASN A 120 -12.69 14.67 -18.97
N LEU A 121 -12.40 15.85 -18.41
CA LEU A 121 -13.15 16.43 -17.29
C LEU A 121 -14.61 16.69 -17.67
N ALA A 122 -14.87 17.24 -18.86
CA ALA A 122 -16.23 17.45 -19.35
C ALA A 122 -16.98 16.12 -19.55
N ALA A 123 -16.31 15.09 -20.07
CA ALA A 123 -16.89 13.75 -20.21
C ALA A 123 -17.18 13.07 -18.85
N LEU A 124 -16.33 13.29 -17.84
CA LEU A 124 -16.45 12.66 -16.52
C LEU A 124 -17.42 13.38 -15.58
N PHE A 125 -17.45 14.71 -15.61
CA PHE A 125 -18.17 15.53 -14.62
C PHE A 125 -19.40 16.24 -15.19
N GLY A 126 -19.67 16.09 -16.49
CA GLY A 126 -20.92 16.41 -17.16
C GLY A 126 -21.78 17.47 -16.46
N ARG A 127 -21.38 18.74 -16.57
CA ARG A 127 -22.32 19.86 -16.43
C ARG A 127 -22.45 20.51 -17.80
N ALA A 128 -23.70 20.61 -18.21
CA ALA A 128 -24.22 21.10 -19.48
C ALA A 128 -23.65 22.46 -19.90
#